data_AF-A0A397XZ75-F1
#
_entry.id   AF-A0A397XZ75-F1
#
_cell.length_a   1.000
_cell.length_b   1.000
_cell.length_c   1.000
_cell.angle_alpha   90.00
_cell.angle_beta   90.00
_cell.angle_gamma   90.00
#
_symmetry.space_group_name_H-M   'P 1'
#
loop_
_entity.id
_entity.type
_entity.pdbx_description
1 polymer ?
#
loop_
_entity_poly.entity_id
_entity_poly.type
_entity_poly.pdbx_seq_one_letter_code
_entity_poly.pdbx_strand_id
1 'polypeptide(L)'
;MATNGLVTGLKVFLPVMFCVMLATLIYTIITDGLPEPDRRDVFTPWFATTIVDFYINIVPIAVWIVYKESTWFGSILWAILLVVFGSLTTCVYLFMQLLKLTPQEASEDPMYFLLLRDSFKDGVGLRDKKSLVVTARFVFGALGCVMLGALVYTCLTDGSPFRMELLYPWMVVLLVSFYINVAVLSVWVVYKESSWIIGILWAALLLSLGSFGTSVVIVVQLFRLSPLDPLYLVLVKNTNRAGDMYERTHSAVLRM
;
A
#
# COMPACT_ATOMS: atom_id res chain seq x y z
N MET A 1 -6.82 -4.94 25.68
CA MET A 1 -5.67 -5.88 25.70
C MET A 1 -5.22 -6.30 24.31
N ALA A 2 -6.14 -6.65 23.39
CA ALA A 2 -5.80 -7.05 22.00
C ALA A 2 -5.16 -5.92 21.14
N THR A 3 -5.52 -4.65 21.36
CA THR A 3 -5.03 -3.49 20.61
C THR A 3 -3.54 -3.19 20.85
N ASN A 4 -3.06 -3.36 22.08
CA ASN A 4 -1.63 -3.21 22.41
C ASN A 4 -0.78 -4.31 21.77
N GLY A 5 -1.33 -5.53 21.61
CA GLY A 5 -0.68 -6.65 20.93
C GLY A 5 -0.41 -6.37 19.45
N LEU A 6 -1.37 -5.75 18.75
CA LEU A 6 -1.22 -5.37 17.34
C LEU A 6 -0.09 -4.34 17.14
N VAL A 7 -0.08 -3.26 17.94
CA VAL A 7 0.95 -2.22 17.84
C VAL A 7 2.33 -2.79 18.15
N THR A 8 2.42 -3.66 19.17
CA THR A 8 3.68 -4.33 19.53
C THR A 8 4.13 -5.27 18.40
N GLY A 9 3.20 -6.02 17.82
CA GLY A 9 3.46 -6.86 16.65
C GLY A 9 4.00 -6.08 15.46
N LEU A 10 3.36 -4.96 15.08
CA LEU A 10 3.85 -4.10 13.99
C LEU A 10 5.22 -3.48 14.29
N LYS A 11 5.49 -3.09 15.55
CA LYS A 11 6.79 -2.56 15.98
C LYS A 11 7.92 -3.57 15.88
N VAL A 12 7.62 -4.86 15.94
CA VAL A 12 8.60 -5.93 15.71
C VAL A 12 8.67 -6.32 14.23
N PHE A 13 7.51 -6.45 13.58
CA PHE A 13 7.40 -6.88 12.19
C PHE A 13 8.12 -5.95 11.22
N LEU A 14 7.91 -4.63 11.32
CA LEU A 14 8.48 -3.68 10.35
C LEU A 14 10.01 -3.62 10.39
N PRO A 15 10.69 -3.54 11.56
CA PRO A 15 12.15 -3.63 11.61
C PRO A 15 12.69 -4.97 11.12
N VAL A 16 12.03 -6.08 11.42
CA VAL A 16 12.45 -7.40 10.92
C VAL A 16 12.41 -7.43 9.40
N MET A 17 11.31 -6.97 8.79
CA MET A 17 11.18 -6.92 7.33
C MET A 17 12.19 -5.96 6.69
N PHE A 18 12.46 -4.82 7.33
CA PHE A 18 13.51 -3.90 6.89
C PHE A 18 14.89 -4.58 6.90
N CYS A 19 15.25 -5.27 7.97
CA CYS A 19 16.52 -5.98 8.08
C CYS A 19 16.63 -7.10 7.04
N VAL A 20 15.56 -7.86 6.79
CA VAL A 20 15.53 -8.89 5.75
C VAL A 20 15.79 -8.27 4.39
N MET A 21 15.04 -7.23 4.00
CA MET A 21 15.24 -6.55 2.71
C MET A 21 16.65 -5.99 2.57
N LEU A 22 17.16 -5.33 3.62
CA LEU A 22 18.49 -4.73 3.62
C LEU A 22 19.57 -5.80 3.50
N ALA A 23 19.45 -6.91 4.23
CA ALA A 23 20.38 -8.02 4.16
C ALA A 23 20.37 -8.68 2.77
N THR A 24 19.19 -8.91 2.18
CA THR A 24 19.07 -9.45 0.82
C THR A 24 19.70 -8.51 -0.20
N LEU A 25 19.43 -7.20 -0.11
CA LEU A 25 20.02 -6.20 -1.00
C LEU A 25 21.55 -6.15 -0.89
N ILE A 26 22.10 -6.06 0.33
CA ILE A 26 23.54 -6.02 0.57
C ILE A 26 24.20 -7.31 0.06
N TYR A 27 23.61 -8.46 0.38
CA TYR A 27 24.11 -9.76 -0.07
C TYR A 27 24.19 -9.81 -1.60
N THR A 28 23.11 -9.45 -2.29
CA THR A 28 23.07 -9.44 -3.76
C THR A 28 24.06 -8.45 -4.36
N ILE A 29 24.22 -7.25 -3.79
CA ILE A 29 25.21 -6.28 -4.27
C ILE A 29 26.64 -6.85 -4.13
N ILE A 30 26.93 -7.56 -3.04
CA ILE A 30 28.26 -8.16 -2.81
C ILE A 30 28.52 -9.32 -3.78
N THR A 31 27.52 -10.18 -4.04
CA THR A 31 27.72 -11.39 -4.86
C THR A 31 27.61 -11.12 -6.36
N ASP A 32 26.65 -10.29 -6.78
CA ASP A 32 26.28 -10.09 -8.19
C ASP A 32 26.65 -8.71 -8.73
N GLY A 33 27.13 -7.80 -7.87
CA GLY A 33 27.34 -6.40 -8.23
C GLY A 33 26.04 -5.64 -8.44
N LEU A 34 26.13 -4.40 -8.90
CA LEU A 34 24.97 -3.56 -9.22
C LEU A 34 24.29 -4.02 -10.53
N PRO A 35 22.97 -3.78 -10.70
CA PRO A 35 22.25 -4.15 -11.90
C PRO A 35 22.55 -3.10 -12.99
N GLU A 36 23.58 -3.35 -13.79
CA GLU A 36 23.94 -2.47 -14.90
C GLU A 36 22.97 -2.60 -16.08
N PRO A 37 22.65 -1.52 -16.82
CA PRO A 37 21.65 -1.53 -17.89
C PRO A 37 21.94 -2.49 -19.05
N ASP A 38 23.20 -2.87 -19.27
CA ASP A 38 23.62 -3.74 -20.38
C ASP A 38 23.43 -5.24 -20.05
N ARG A 39 23.09 -5.58 -18.81
CA ARG A 39 22.90 -6.96 -18.34
C ARG A 39 21.55 -7.53 -18.77
N ARG A 40 21.50 -8.08 -19.99
CA ARG A 40 20.30 -8.76 -20.54
C ARG A 40 19.86 -9.99 -19.73
N ASP A 41 20.76 -10.58 -18.96
CA ASP A 41 20.48 -11.64 -17.99
C ASP A 41 19.57 -11.17 -16.84
N VAL A 42 19.63 -9.88 -16.49
CA VAL A 42 18.85 -9.29 -15.40
C VAL A 42 17.53 -8.69 -15.88
N PHE A 43 17.41 -8.25 -17.14
CA PHE A 43 16.19 -7.61 -17.66
C PHE A 43 15.34 -8.56 -18.50
N THR A 44 14.95 -9.69 -17.91
CA THR A 44 14.01 -10.64 -18.53
C THR A 44 12.58 -10.04 -18.63
N PRO A 45 11.72 -10.54 -19.53
CA PRO A 45 10.33 -10.10 -19.63
C PRO A 45 9.55 -10.21 -18.31
N TRP A 46 9.78 -11.30 -17.57
CA TRP A 46 9.21 -11.48 -16.23
C TRP A 46 9.73 -10.45 -15.23
N PHE A 47 11.02 -10.12 -15.25
CA PHE A 47 11.57 -9.09 -14.36
C PHE A 47 10.96 -7.71 -14.63
N ALA A 48 10.83 -7.32 -15.90
CA ALA A 48 10.15 -6.07 -16.28
C ALA A 48 8.68 -6.07 -15.83
N THR A 49 7.98 -7.19 -15.99
CA THR A 49 6.59 -7.34 -15.53
C THR A 49 6.48 -7.19 -14.01
N THR A 50 7.40 -7.81 -13.24
CA THR A 50 7.44 -7.68 -11.77
C THR A 50 7.80 -6.27 -11.33
N ILE A 51 8.64 -5.54 -12.07
CA ILE A 51 8.92 -4.11 -11.79
C ILE A 51 7.64 -3.29 -11.94
N VAL A 52 6.88 -3.49 -13.03
CA VAL A 52 5.60 -2.80 -13.24
C VAL A 52 4.65 -3.14 -12.09
N ASP A 53 4.54 -4.41 -11.72
CA ASP A 53 3.74 -4.89 -10.59
C ASP A 53 4.09 -4.17 -9.28
N PHE A 54 5.39 -4.12 -9.00
CA PHE A 54 5.94 -3.48 -7.82
C PHE A 54 5.58 -2.00 -7.74
N TYR A 55 5.76 -1.24 -8.83
CA TYR A 55 5.46 0.18 -8.84
C TYR A 55 3.96 0.47 -8.74
N ILE A 56 3.09 -0.36 -9.34
CA ILE A 56 1.65 -0.23 -9.16
C ILE A 56 1.26 -0.42 -7.68
N ASN A 57 1.90 -1.35 -6.97
CA ASN A 57 1.69 -1.53 -5.52
C ASN A 57 2.23 -0.38 -4.66
N ILE A 58 3.24 0.32 -5.15
CA ILE A 58 3.78 1.52 -4.49
C ILE A 58 2.84 2.72 -4.62
N VAL A 59 2.09 2.85 -5.73
CA VAL A 59 1.20 4.01 -5.97
C VAL A 59 0.21 4.28 -4.82
N PRO A 60 -0.56 3.31 -4.31
CA PRO A 60 -1.45 3.53 -3.17
C PRO A 60 -0.72 4.04 -1.92
N ILE A 61 0.49 3.52 -1.67
CA ILE A 61 1.33 3.92 -0.52
C ILE A 61 1.84 5.35 -0.72
N ALA A 62 2.31 5.68 -1.93
CA ALA A 62 2.76 7.02 -2.28
C ALA A 62 1.64 8.06 -2.14
N VAL A 63 0.45 7.76 -2.68
CA VAL A 63 -0.74 8.61 -2.57
C VAL A 63 -1.13 8.80 -1.11
N TRP A 64 -1.04 7.75 -0.28
CA TRP A 64 -1.30 7.85 1.15
C TRP A 64 -0.27 8.74 1.87
N ILE A 65 1.02 8.59 1.58
CA ILE A 65 2.08 9.45 2.15
C ILE A 65 1.85 10.91 1.77
N VAL A 66 1.60 11.18 0.48
CA VAL A 66 1.32 12.54 -0.03
C VAL A 66 0.07 13.13 0.62
N TYR A 67 -0.95 12.29 0.87
CA TYR A 67 -2.16 12.73 1.55
C TYR A 67 -1.91 13.11 3.02
N LYS A 68 -1.02 12.39 3.69
CA LYS A 68 -0.79 12.49 5.13
C LYS A 68 0.26 13.55 5.50
N GLU A 69 1.25 13.77 4.66
CA GLU A 69 2.29 14.77 4.90
C GLU A 69 1.73 16.20 4.79
N SER A 70 1.98 16.99 5.84
CA SER A 70 1.57 18.39 5.93
C SER A 70 2.32 19.29 4.94
N THR A 71 3.61 19.02 4.78
CA THR A 71 4.50 19.84 3.97
C THR A 71 4.70 19.21 2.60
N TRP A 72 4.55 20.02 1.55
CA TRP A 72 4.78 19.58 0.18
C TRP A 72 6.22 19.08 -0.03
N PHE A 73 7.20 19.70 0.62
CA PHE A 73 8.59 19.26 0.59
C PHE A 73 8.80 17.89 1.24
N GLY A 74 8.21 17.63 2.41
CA GLY A 74 8.26 16.33 3.06
C GLY A 74 7.60 15.24 2.22
N SER A 75 6.43 15.55 1.64
CA SER A 75 5.73 14.67 0.72
C SER A 75 6.56 14.26 -0.49
N ILE A 76 7.22 15.23 -1.16
CA ILE A 76 8.08 14.96 -2.31
C ILE A 76 9.29 14.11 -1.90
N LEU A 77 9.94 14.47 -0.79
CA LEU A 77 11.11 13.75 -0.31
C LEU A 77 10.76 12.27 -0.04
N TRP A 78 9.65 12.01 0.65
CA TRP A 78 9.21 10.63 0.90
C TRP A 78 8.80 9.91 -0.38
N ALA A 79 8.14 10.58 -1.32
CA ALA A 79 7.79 9.98 -2.61
C ALA A 79 9.04 9.59 -3.42
N ILE A 80 10.06 10.44 -3.47
CA ILE A 80 11.34 10.13 -4.12
C ILE A 80 12.01 8.94 -3.43
N LEU A 81 12.09 8.94 -2.10
CA LEU A 81 12.65 7.83 -1.35
C LEU A 81 11.90 6.52 -1.62
N LEU A 82 10.57 6.57 -1.69
CA LEU A 82 9.74 5.40 -1.98
C LEU A 82 9.98 4.86 -3.40
N VAL A 83 10.18 5.72 -4.40
CA VAL A 83 10.49 5.29 -5.77
C VAL A 83 11.88 4.68 -5.88
N VAL A 84 12.86 5.21 -5.13
CA VAL A 84 14.26 4.79 -5.19
C VAL A 84 14.53 3.55 -4.33
N PHE A 85 14.06 3.53 -3.08
CA PHE A 85 14.35 2.48 -2.10
C PHE A 85 13.18 1.51 -1.89
N GLY A 86 11.98 1.85 -2.34
CA GLY A 86 10.86 0.93 -2.31
C GLY A 86 10.41 0.56 -0.90
N SER A 87 10.39 -0.75 -0.63
CA SER A 87 9.90 -1.31 0.64
C SER A 87 10.70 -0.88 1.87
N LEU A 88 11.99 -0.55 1.72
CA LEU A 88 12.79 0.01 2.83
C LEU A 88 12.17 1.32 3.34
N THR A 89 11.76 2.20 2.44
CA THR A 89 11.08 3.46 2.78
C THR A 89 9.71 3.21 3.38
N THR A 90 8.95 2.25 2.83
CA THR A 90 7.65 1.84 3.40
C THR A 90 7.79 1.43 4.87
N CYS A 91 8.77 0.57 5.18
CA CYS A 91 9.03 0.10 6.53
C CYS A 91 9.44 1.24 7.47
N VAL A 92 10.40 2.07 7.06
CA VAL A 92 10.88 3.21 7.87
C VAL A 92 9.74 4.21 8.14
N TYR A 93 8.97 4.57 7.12
CA TYR A 93 7.88 5.53 7.24
C TYR A 93 6.79 5.04 8.20
N LEU A 94 6.36 3.79 8.04
CA LEU A 94 5.35 3.18 8.93
C LEU A 94 5.86 3.05 10.36
N PHE A 95 7.12 2.64 10.53
CA PHE A 95 7.72 2.52 11.85
C PHE A 95 7.81 3.88 12.55
N MET A 96 8.25 4.92 11.84
CA MET A 96 8.26 6.28 12.36
C MET A 96 6.85 6.74 12.78
N GLN A 97 5.81 6.40 12.00
CA GLN A 97 4.44 6.72 12.42
C GLN A 97 4.03 5.98 13.69
N LEU A 98 4.37 4.70 13.80
CA LEU A 98 4.06 3.88 14.98
C LEU A 98 4.77 4.35 16.24
N LEU A 99 5.97 4.93 16.11
CA LEU A 99 6.68 5.52 17.24
C LEU A 99 6.02 6.82 17.72
N LYS A 100 5.44 7.60 16.80
CA LYS A 100 4.74 8.83 17.15
C LYS A 100 3.44 8.55 17.92
N LEU A 101 2.79 7.39 17.74
CA LEU A 101 1.52 7.04 18.40
C LEU A 101 1.62 7.12 19.93
N THR A 102 0.70 7.85 20.56
CA THR A 102 0.62 7.88 22.03
C THR A 102 -0.04 6.60 22.56
N PRO A 103 0.27 6.17 23.80
CA PRO A 103 -0.31 4.95 24.39
C PRO A 103 -1.84 4.98 24.47
N GLN A 104 -2.42 6.19 24.60
CA GLN A 104 -3.86 6.38 24.70
C GLN A 104 -4.56 6.18 23.33
N GLU A 105 -4.04 6.80 22.27
CA GLU A 105 -4.51 6.60 20.88
C GLU A 105 -4.31 5.16 20.40
N ALA A 106 -3.21 4.51 20.80
CA ALA A 106 -2.90 3.13 20.47
C ALA A 106 -3.90 2.11 21.07
N SER A 107 -4.58 2.48 22.16
CA SER A 107 -5.49 1.59 22.86
C SER A 107 -6.89 1.55 22.23
N GLU A 108 -7.30 2.63 21.56
CA GLU A 108 -8.64 2.84 21.00
C GLU A 108 -8.76 2.28 19.56
N ASP A 109 -8.04 2.88 18.59
CA ASP A 109 -7.91 2.33 17.23
C ASP A 109 -6.55 2.73 16.61
N PRO A 110 -5.50 1.92 16.80
CA PRO A 110 -4.14 2.28 16.40
C PRO A 110 -3.99 2.45 14.88
N MET A 111 -4.74 1.69 14.08
CA MET A 111 -4.66 1.76 12.62
C MET A 111 -5.38 3.01 12.09
N TYR A 112 -6.50 3.38 12.69
CA TYR A 112 -7.18 4.64 12.38
C TYR A 112 -6.27 5.84 12.57
N PHE A 113 -5.63 5.95 13.75
CA PHE A 113 -4.69 7.03 14.03
C PHE A 113 -3.42 6.94 13.17
N LEU A 114 -2.88 5.75 12.90
CA LEU A 114 -1.73 5.59 12.01
C LEU A 114 -1.99 6.14 10.60
N LEU A 115 -3.20 5.90 10.07
CA LEU A 115 -3.58 6.28 8.72
C LEU A 115 -3.95 7.76 8.58
N LEU A 116 -4.60 8.37 9.59
CA LEU A 116 -5.23 9.69 9.47
C LEU A 116 -4.70 10.79 10.41
N ARG A 117 -3.91 10.47 11.44
CA ARG A 117 -3.60 11.40 12.54
C ARG A 117 -3.08 12.78 12.11
N ASP A 118 -2.10 12.82 11.22
CA ASP A 118 -1.45 14.10 10.84
C ASP A 118 -2.36 14.94 9.93
N SER A 119 -3.24 14.31 9.15
CA SER A 119 -4.22 15.00 8.30
C SER A 119 -5.25 15.82 9.09
N PHE A 120 -5.58 15.44 10.33
CA PHE A 120 -6.55 16.15 11.17
C PHE A 120 -5.95 17.34 11.92
N LYS A 121 -4.67 17.25 12.28
CA LYS A 121 -4.01 18.27 13.12
C LYS A 121 -3.86 19.60 12.40
N ASP A 122 -3.74 19.58 11.08
CA ASP A 122 -3.44 20.80 10.31
C ASP A 122 -4.67 21.52 9.77
N GLY A 123 -5.89 20.96 9.85
CA GLY A 123 -7.16 21.62 9.51
C GLY A 123 -7.33 22.10 8.05
N VAL A 124 -6.24 22.22 7.29
CA VAL A 124 -6.13 22.73 5.91
C VAL A 124 -6.41 21.62 4.90
N GLY A 125 -6.24 20.35 5.28
CA GLY A 125 -6.39 19.20 4.37
C GLY A 125 -7.83 18.79 4.04
N LEU A 126 -8.82 19.23 4.83
CA LEU A 126 -10.21 18.75 4.74
C LEU A 126 -11.13 19.62 3.86
N ARG A 127 -10.75 20.88 3.56
CA ARG A 127 -11.71 21.88 3.05
C ARG A 127 -11.78 22.04 1.54
N ASP A 128 -10.84 21.54 0.74
CA ASP A 128 -10.79 21.91 -0.69
C ASP A 128 -10.37 20.81 -1.67
N LYS A 129 -10.61 19.54 -1.33
CA LYS A 129 -10.39 18.43 -2.26
C LYS A 129 -11.74 18.01 -2.84
N LYS A 130 -12.05 18.54 -4.03
CA LYS A 130 -13.13 18.07 -4.92
C LYS A 130 -13.18 16.54 -4.90
N SER A 131 -14.35 15.96 -5.15
CA SER A 131 -14.51 14.50 -5.23
C SER A 131 -13.57 13.87 -6.26
N LEU A 132 -12.42 13.39 -5.76
CA LEU A 132 -11.41 12.66 -6.52
C LEU A 132 -11.71 11.15 -6.54
N VAL A 133 -12.80 10.71 -5.90
CA VAL A 133 -13.21 9.30 -5.85
C VAL A 133 -13.41 8.77 -7.26
N VAL A 134 -14.05 9.55 -8.13
CA VAL A 134 -14.28 9.18 -9.54
C VAL A 134 -12.94 9.04 -10.28
N THR A 135 -12.06 10.04 -10.16
CA THR A 135 -10.72 9.99 -10.77
C THR A 135 -9.93 8.78 -10.27
N ALA A 136 -9.96 8.49 -8.96
CA ALA A 136 -9.25 7.36 -8.38
C ALA A 136 -9.78 6.02 -8.91
N ARG A 137 -11.09 5.86 -9.13
CA ARG A 137 -11.67 4.65 -9.74
C ARG A 137 -11.09 4.40 -11.13
N PHE A 138 -11.03 5.45 -11.96
CA PHE A 138 -10.46 5.34 -13.30
C PHE A 138 -8.96 5.05 -13.28
N VAL A 139 -8.19 5.73 -12.41
CA VAL A 139 -6.74 5.53 -12.30
C VAL A 139 -6.42 4.12 -11.83
N PHE A 140 -6.97 3.66 -10.70
CA PHE A 140 -6.70 2.32 -10.20
C PHE A 140 -7.29 1.23 -11.10
N GLY A 141 -8.42 1.49 -11.76
CA GLY A 141 -8.96 0.60 -12.79
C GLY A 141 -8.01 0.45 -13.98
N ALA A 142 -7.49 1.56 -14.50
CA ALA A 142 -6.53 1.56 -15.59
C ALA A 142 -5.22 0.86 -15.20
N LEU A 143 -4.68 1.12 -14.01
CA LEU A 143 -3.49 0.43 -13.50
C LEU A 143 -3.72 -1.08 -13.39
N GLY A 144 -4.88 -1.51 -12.89
CA GLY A 144 -5.26 -2.92 -12.87
C GLY A 144 -5.35 -3.55 -14.26
N CYS A 145 -5.94 -2.85 -15.24
CA CYS A 145 -5.99 -3.32 -16.63
C CYS A 145 -4.60 -3.41 -17.27
N VAL A 146 -3.71 -2.45 -17.00
CA VAL A 146 -2.31 -2.47 -17.46
C VAL A 146 -1.59 -3.68 -16.88
N MET A 147 -1.72 -3.93 -15.57
CA MET A 147 -1.10 -5.10 -14.94
C MET A 147 -1.66 -6.41 -15.51
N LEU A 148 -2.97 -6.52 -15.67
CA LEU A 148 -3.60 -7.71 -16.25
C LEU A 148 -3.11 -7.95 -17.68
N GLY A 149 -3.01 -6.90 -18.49
CA GLY A 149 -2.46 -6.96 -19.83
C GLY A 149 -0.99 -7.41 -19.84
N ALA A 150 -0.16 -6.89 -18.93
CA ALA A 150 1.22 -7.28 -18.77
C ALA A 150 1.35 -8.77 -18.37
N LEU A 151 0.56 -9.24 -17.40
CA LEU A 151 0.54 -10.65 -17.00
C LEU A 151 0.14 -11.56 -18.16
N VAL A 152 -0.94 -11.24 -18.87
CA VAL A 152 -1.41 -12.04 -20.00
C VAL A 152 -0.38 -12.05 -21.12
N TYR A 153 0.18 -10.89 -21.47
CA TYR A 153 1.20 -10.76 -22.51
C TYR A 153 2.45 -11.58 -22.19
N THR A 154 2.99 -11.45 -20.98
CA THR A 154 4.21 -12.16 -20.57
C THR A 154 3.95 -13.65 -20.41
N CYS A 155 2.78 -14.05 -19.92
CA CYS A 155 2.38 -15.47 -19.89
C CYS A 155 2.29 -16.09 -21.29
N LEU A 156 1.75 -15.36 -22.27
CA LEU A 156 1.59 -15.86 -23.64
C LEU A 156 2.92 -15.91 -24.40
N THR A 157 3.81 -14.95 -24.16
CA THR A 157 5.08 -14.83 -24.90
C THR A 157 6.21 -15.64 -24.26
N ASP A 158 6.30 -15.61 -22.94
CA ASP A 158 7.41 -16.21 -22.19
C ASP A 158 6.95 -17.42 -21.35
N GLY A 159 5.67 -17.79 -21.34
CA GLY A 159 5.16 -18.96 -20.61
C GLY A 159 4.94 -18.70 -19.11
N SER A 160 4.98 -19.75 -18.28
CA SER A 160 4.66 -19.64 -16.84
C SER A 160 5.71 -18.82 -16.05
N PRO A 161 5.30 -18.01 -15.05
CA PRO A 161 6.21 -17.32 -14.14
C PRO A 161 6.91 -18.26 -13.15
N PHE A 162 6.38 -19.46 -12.93
CA PHE A 162 6.87 -20.39 -11.91
C PHE A 162 8.02 -21.25 -12.43
N ARG A 163 9.12 -20.59 -12.79
CA ARG A 163 10.37 -21.24 -13.22
C ARG A 163 11.52 -20.84 -12.30
N MET A 164 12.26 -21.82 -11.80
CA MET A 164 13.43 -21.58 -10.95
C MET A 164 14.51 -20.77 -11.67
N GLU A 165 14.58 -20.87 -12.99
CA GLU A 165 15.51 -20.11 -13.85
C GLU A 165 15.30 -18.58 -13.76
N LEU A 166 14.10 -18.13 -13.40
CA LEU A 166 13.79 -16.71 -13.26
C LEU A 166 14.20 -16.16 -11.89
N LEU A 167 14.55 -17.01 -10.91
CA LEU A 167 14.89 -16.63 -9.53
C LEU A 167 16.39 -16.34 -9.36
N TYR A 168 16.98 -15.57 -10.28
CA TYR A 168 18.33 -15.05 -10.09
C TYR A 168 18.34 -13.94 -9.01
N PRO A 169 19.51 -13.59 -8.45
CA PRO A 169 19.60 -12.79 -7.23
C PRO A 169 18.85 -11.46 -7.26
N TRP A 170 18.91 -10.73 -8.39
CA TRP A 170 18.18 -9.47 -8.55
C TRP A 170 16.64 -9.64 -8.61
N MET A 171 16.14 -10.71 -9.21
CA MET A 171 14.71 -11.06 -9.14
C MET A 171 14.30 -11.35 -7.69
N VAL A 172 15.15 -12.06 -6.92
CA VAL A 172 14.87 -12.35 -5.50
C VAL A 172 14.76 -11.06 -4.69
N VAL A 173 15.68 -10.11 -4.86
CA VAL A 173 15.62 -8.79 -4.21
C VAL A 173 14.31 -8.08 -4.53
N LEU A 174 13.93 -8.06 -5.81
CA LEU A 174 12.68 -7.43 -6.26
C LEU A 174 11.45 -8.10 -5.63
N LEU A 175 11.40 -9.44 -5.62
CA LEU A 175 10.30 -10.20 -5.03
C LEU A 175 10.21 -10.00 -3.51
N VAL A 176 11.33 -10.01 -2.78
CA VAL A 176 11.34 -9.71 -1.34
C VAL A 176 10.78 -8.31 -1.09
N SER A 177 11.24 -7.31 -1.85
CA SER A 177 10.73 -5.94 -1.75
C SER A 177 9.24 -5.85 -2.05
N PHE A 178 8.79 -6.54 -3.09
CA PHE A 178 7.40 -6.62 -3.50
C PHE A 178 6.51 -7.21 -2.41
N TYR A 179 6.87 -8.37 -1.87
CA TYR A 179 6.05 -9.05 -0.87
C TYR A 179 6.00 -8.31 0.47
N ILE A 180 7.02 -7.53 0.83
CA ILE A 180 6.96 -6.64 2.00
C ILE A 180 5.87 -5.57 1.82
N ASN A 181 5.82 -4.93 0.65
CA ASN A 181 4.77 -3.96 0.35
C ASN A 181 3.38 -4.60 0.30
N VAL A 182 3.26 -5.81 -0.29
CA VAL A 182 2.01 -6.58 -0.30
C VAL A 182 1.56 -6.94 1.11
N ALA A 183 2.48 -7.32 2.00
CA ALA A 183 2.18 -7.62 3.40
C ALA A 183 1.68 -6.39 4.17
N VAL A 184 2.29 -5.22 3.93
CA VAL A 184 1.81 -3.95 4.49
C VAL A 184 0.39 -3.64 4.02
N LEU A 185 0.12 -3.79 2.71
CA LEU A 185 -1.20 -3.56 2.15
C LEU A 185 -2.22 -4.58 2.65
N SER A 186 -1.84 -5.85 2.82
CA SER A 186 -2.75 -6.88 3.32
C SER A 186 -3.15 -6.62 4.78
N VAL A 187 -2.24 -6.16 5.64
CA VAL A 187 -2.57 -5.72 7.01
C VAL A 187 -3.62 -4.61 7.00
N TRP A 188 -3.48 -3.63 6.09
CA TRP A 188 -4.48 -2.58 5.92
C TRP A 188 -5.84 -3.12 5.47
N VAL A 189 -5.86 -4.02 4.47
CA VAL A 189 -7.12 -4.59 3.95
C VAL A 189 -7.82 -5.45 5.00
N VAL A 190 -7.08 -6.26 5.75
CA VAL A 190 -7.63 -7.09 6.84
C VAL A 190 -8.19 -6.21 7.95
N TYR A 191 -7.51 -5.11 8.32
CA TYR A 191 -8.02 -4.16 9.31
C TYR A 191 -9.37 -3.53 8.89
N LYS A 192 -9.52 -3.26 7.59
CA LYS A 192 -10.68 -2.57 7.05
C LYS A 192 -11.94 -3.45 6.99
N GLU A 193 -11.77 -4.74 6.74
CA GLU A 193 -12.87 -5.68 6.61
C GLU A 193 -13.45 -6.07 7.98
N SER A 194 -14.78 -6.14 8.07
CA SER A 194 -15.45 -6.53 9.31
C SER A 194 -15.40 -8.04 9.57
N SER A 195 -15.19 -8.82 8.51
CA SER A 195 -15.12 -10.29 8.56
C SER A 195 -13.69 -10.74 8.31
N TRP A 196 -13.12 -11.48 9.25
CA TRP A 196 -11.78 -12.05 9.15
C TRP A 196 -11.65 -13.00 7.95
N ILE A 197 -12.73 -13.71 7.57
CA ILE A 197 -12.72 -14.62 6.42
C ILE A 197 -12.55 -13.83 5.11
N ILE A 198 -13.28 -12.72 4.97
CA ILE A 198 -13.20 -11.86 3.79
C ILE A 198 -11.83 -11.16 3.75
N GLY A 199 -11.31 -10.73 4.91
CA GLY A 199 -9.97 -10.18 5.03
C GLY A 199 -8.88 -11.17 4.58
N ILE A 200 -8.96 -12.44 5.01
CA ILE A 200 -8.03 -13.50 4.60
C ILE A 200 -8.16 -13.78 3.09
N LEU A 201 -9.38 -13.80 2.55
CA LEU A 201 -9.59 -14.00 1.13
C LEU A 201 -8.95 -12.87 0.30
N TRP A 202 -9.10 -11.62 0.74
CA TRP A 202 -8.40 -10.50 0.10
C TRP A 202 -6.89 -10.57 0.26
N ALA A 203 -6.37 -10.96 1.43
CA ALA A 203 -4.94 -11.15 1.63
C ALA A 203 -4.39 -12.25 0.71
N ALA A 204 -5.12 -13.35 0.53
CA ALA A 204 -4.76 -14.41 -0.43
C ALA A 204 -4.79 -13.90 -1.88
N LEU A 205 -5.77 -13.07 -2.24
CA LEU A 205 -5.84 -12.44 -3.56
C LEU A 205 -4.64 -11.52 -3.81
N LEU A 206 -4.24 -10.74 -2.80
CA LEU A 206 -3.09 -9.84 -2.86
C LEU A 206 -1.77 -10.60 -3.02
N LEU A 207 -1.62 -11.71 -2.29
CA LEU A 207 -0.43 -12.56 -2.39
C LEU A 207 -0.35 -13.32 -3.72
N SER A 208 -1.48 -13.67 -4.33
CA SER A 208 -1.51 -14.46 -5.56
C SER A 208 -1.47 -13.63 -6.84
N LEU A 209 -2.18 -12.49 -6.87
CA LEU A 209 -2.34 -11.65 -8.07
C LEU A 209 -1.55 -10.35 -8.01
N GLY A 210 -0.87 -10.08 -6.89
CA GLY A 210 -0.04 -8.89 -6.76
C GLY A 210 -0.85 -7.59 -6.89
N SER A 211 -0.36 -6.69 -7.74
CA SER A 211 -0.96 -5.37 -7.94
C SER A 211 -2.26 -5.36 -8.73
N PHE A 212 -2.57 -6.41 -9.47
CA PHE A 212 -3.92 -6.59 -9.98
C PHE A 212 -4.90 -6.77 -8.81
N GLY A 213 -4.53 -7.58 -7.82
CA GLY A 213 -5.28 -7.75 -6.58
C GLY A 213 -5.45 -6.45 -5.81
N THR A 214 -4.38 -5.65 -5.65
CA THR A 214 -4.48 -4.35 -4.95
C THR A 214 -5.39 -3.37 -5.68
N SER A 215 -5.29 -3.32 -7.00
CA SER A 215 -6.13 -2.46 -7.84
C SER A 215 -7.60 -2.85 -7.72
N VAL A 216 -7.92 -4.16 -7.78
CA VAL A 216 -9.29 -4.67 -7.60
C VAL A 216 -9.82 -4.31 -6.21
N VAL A 217 -9.04 -4.53 -5.15
CA VAL A 217 -9.42 -4.16 -3.78
C VAL A 217 -9.74 -2.67 -3.71
N ILE A 218 -8.85 -1.81 -4.19
CA ILE A 218 -9.02 -0.35 -4.10
C ILE A 218 -10.24 0.10 -4.88
N VAL A 219 -10.44 -0.42 -6.09
CA VAL A 219 -11.60 -0.09 -6.94
C VAL A 219 -12.90 -0.54 -6.29
N VAL A 220 -12.99 -1.78 -5.78
CA VAL A 220 -14.17 -2.28 -5.05
C VAL A 220 -14.47 -1.39 -3.84
N GLN A 221 -13.42 -0.98 -3.10
CA GLN A 221 -13.57 -0.11 -1.95
C GLN A 221 -13.98 1.33 -2.31
N LEU A 222 -13.56 1.82 -3.48
CA LEU A 222 -13.98 3.11 -4.02
C LEU A 222 -15.43 3.06 -4.53
N PHE A 223 -15.91 1.93 -5.07
CA PHE A 223 -17.30 1.76 -5.49
C PHE A 223 -18.28 1.74 -4.33
N ARG A 224 -17.84 1.33 -3.13
CA ARG A 224 -18.65 1.42 -1.91
C ARG A 224 -18.83 2.85 -1.37
N LEU A 225 -18.13 3.84 -1.93
CA LEU A 225 -18.24 5.25 -1.55
C LEU A 225 -19.16 6.02 -2.49
N SER A 226 -19.85 7.04 -1.98
CA SER A 226 -20.60 7.96 -2.83
C SER A 226 -19.65 8.78 -3.70
N PRO A 227 -20.04 9.18 -4.93
CA PRO A 227 -19.26 10.09 -5.76
C PRO A 227 -19.09 11.49 -5.16
N LEU A 228 -19.73 11.82 -4.04
CA LEU A 228 -19.58 13.10 -3.33
C LEU A 228 -18.73 12.96 -2.05
N ASP A 229 -18.34 11.74 -1.70
CA ASP A 229 -17.60 11.48 -0.47
C ASP A 229 -16.11 11.82 -0.63
N PRO A 230 -15.44 12.25 0.45
CA PRO A 230 -14.01 12.50 0.44
C PRO A 230 -13.20 11.20 0.33
N LEU A 231 -12.10 11.24 -0.45
CA LEU A 231 -11.26 10.08 -0.75
C LEU A 231 -10.67 9.40 0.50
N TYR A 232 -10.41 10.14 1.58
CA TYR A 232 -9.81 9.59 2.80
C TYR A 232 -10.69 8.52 3.47
N LEU A 233 -12.01 8.54 3.22
CA LEU A 233 -12.90 7.50 3.74
C LEU A 233 -12.52 6.13 3.20
N VAL A 234 -11.80 6.02 2.08
CA VAL A 234 -11.19 4.77 1.58
C VAL A 234 -10.29 4.13 2.64
N LEU A 235 -9.59 4.91 3.45
CA LEU A 235 -8.61 4.39 4.42
C LEU A 235 -9.26 3.88 5.71
N VAL A 236 -10.47 4.34 6.02
CA VAL A 236 -11.17 4.08 7.29
C VAL A 236 -11.91 2.74 7.28
N LYS A 237 -12.00 2.11 8.46
CA LYS A 237 -12.80 0.91 8.71
C LYS A 237 -14.28 1.09 8.32
N ASN A 238 -14.88 0.05 7.76
CA ASN A 238 -16.27 0.09 7.29
C ASN A 238 -17.28 0.47 8.38
N THR A 239 -17.05 0.05 9.63
CA THR A 239 -17.92 0.39 10.78
C THR A 239 -17.93 1.88 11.09
N ASN A 240 -16.77 2.53 11.06
CA ASN A 240 -16.64 3.96 11.39
C ASN A 240 -17.26 4.85 10.29
N ARG A 241 -17.28 4.35 9.05
CA ARG A 241 -17.97 5.03 7.93
C ARG A 241 -19.48 5.15 8.12
N ALA A 242 -20.10 4.11 8.69
CA ALA A 242 -21.55 4.11 8.94
C ALA A 242 -21.94 5.16 9.98
N GLY A 243 -21.10 5.35 11.00
CA GLY A 243 -21.26 6.41 12.02
C GLY A 243 -21.15 7.82 11.44
N ASP A 244 -20.09 8.10 10.68
CA ASP A 244 -19.86 9.42 10.05
C ASP A 244 -20.97 9.77 9.03
N MET A 245 -21.46 8.79 8.26
CA MET A 245 -22.63 9.00 7.41
C MET A 245 -23.89 9.36 8.20
N TYR A 246 -24.15 8.69 9.33
CA TYR A 246 -25.30 8.95 10.20
C TYR A 246 -25.25 10.35 10.81
N GLU A 247 -24.06 10.78 11.26
CA GLU A 247 -23.86 12.11 11.85
C GLU A 247 -24.02 13.21 10.79
N ARG A 248 -23.56 12.96 9.56
CA ARG A 248 -23.67 13.89 8.43
C ARG A 248 -25.12 14.02 7.92
N THR A 249 -25.89 12.93 7.86
CA THR A 249 -27.34 13.02 7.55
C THR A 249 -28.11 13.69 8.68
N HIS A 250 -27.80 13.41 9.94
CA HIS A 250 -28.52 14.00 11.05
C HIS A 250 -28.25 15.51 11.20
N SER A 251 -27.00 15.94 11.01
CA SER A 251 -26.63 17.36 10.99
C SER A 251 -27.15 18.12 9.76
N ALA A 252 -27.34 17.44 8.62
CA ALA A 252 -28.04 18.02 7.46
C ALA A 252 -29.54 18.20 7.72
N VAL A 253 -30.19 17.24 8.39
CA VAL A 253 -31.61 17.33 8.78
C VAL A 253 -31.84 18.43 9.83
N LEU A 254 -30.92 18.63 10.77
CA LEU A 254 -31.01 19.70 11.78
C LEU A 254 -30.73 21.12 11.22
N ARG A 255 -30.26 21.24 9.97
CA ARG A 255 -30.03 22.52 9.29
C ARG A 255 -31.16 22.89 8.30
N MET A 256 -32.21 22.07 8.19
CA MET A 256 -33.45 22.39 7.47
C MET A 256 -34.53 22.77 8.47
#